data_AF-A0A7C8D304-F1
#
_entry.id   AF-A0A7C8D304-F1
#
_cell.length_a   1.000
_cell.length_b   1.000
_cell.length_c   1.000
_cell.angle_alpha   90.00
_cell.angle_beta   90.00
_cell.angle_gamma   90.00
#
_symmetry.space_group_name_H-M   'P 1'
#
loop_
_entity.id
_entity.type
_entity.pdbx_description
1 polymer ?
#
loop_
_entity_poly.entity_id
_entity_poly.type
_entity_poly.pdbx_seq_one_letter_code
_entity_poly.pdbx_strand_id
1 'polypeptide(L)'
;MVTDAPEIQNSRIFIKEGWASPTMRTSRCTSRYVAILFTSLMFISVLPTVSASIGVSVSSSPMALTVNPGENGSYTITVSNTGDEDMAVSLTTTQAQDCTGYTSTIEQIPGQISGGGSETATLTVALTQNAEDSCETTVTATGTAPLNAPESGDVIVTTTAGDGSGGAITGVDLSAANPDRTFNGNNPVTWTVNVENTGQTNETIQLSFESN
;
A
#
# COMPACT_ATOMS: atom_id res chain seq x y z
N MET A 1 -59.11 -103.61 -45.68
CA MET A 1 -60.06 -102.53 -45.34
C MET A 1 -59.20 -101.26 -45.25
N VAL A 2 -59.11 -100.43 -46.29
CA VAL A 2 -60.07 -99.35 -46.67
C VAL A 2 -60.27 -98.47 -45.43
N THR A 3 -59.90 -97.20 -45.31
CA THR A 3 -59.68 -96.01 -46.16
C THR A 3 -58.93 -95.01 -45.24
N ASP A 4 -58.37 -93.85 -45.59
CA ASP A 4 -58.73 -92.81 -46.54
C ASP A 4 -57.56 -91.81 -46.62
N ALA A 5 -57.40 -91.13 -47.76
CA ALA A 5 -56.58 -89.92 -47.88
C ALA A 5 -57.49 -88.68 -47.68
N PRO A 6 -56.92 -87.48 -47.48
CA PRO A 6 -57.00 -86.57 -48.62
C PRO A 6 -55.77 -85.67 -48.86
N GLU A 7 -55.65 -85.34 -50.14
CA GLU A 7 -54.77 -84.42 -50.85
C GLU A 7 -55.27 -82.96 -50.75
N ILE A 8 -54.36 -81.98 -50.60
CA ILE A 8 -54.46 -80.57 -51.11
C ILE A 8 -53.01 -80.08 -51.33
N GLN A 9 -52.46 -80.05 -52.53
CA GLN A 9 -52.61 -79.12 -53.67
C GLN A 9 -51.80 -77.80 -53.57
N ASN A 10 -50.66 -77.82 -54.26
CA ASN A 10 -49.96 -76.79 -55.06
C ASN A 10 -50.11 -75.28 -54.75
N SER A 11 -48.95 -74.65 -54.59
CA SER A 11 -48.67 -73.37 -55.26
C SER A 11 -47.23 -73.36 -55.79
N ARG A 12 -47.09 -73.32 -57.12
CA ARG A 12 -45.89 -72.85 -57.79
C ARG A 12 -46.15 -71.42 -58.23
N ILE A 13 -45.35 -70.47 -57.76
CA ILE A 13 -45.18 -69.16 -58.40
C ILE A 13 -43.68 -68.89 -58.56
N PHE A 14 -43.38 -68.35 -59.74
CA PHE A 14 -42.10 -68.18 -60.41
C PHE A 14 -41.68 -66.70 -60.36
N ILE A 15 -40.41 -66.43 -60.69
CA ILE A 15 -39.80 -65.14 -61.11
C ILE A 15 -39.48 -64.20 -59.92
N LYS A 16 -38.29 -63.61 -59.74
CA LYS A 16 -37.39 -62.98 -60.72
C LYS A 16 -35.98 -62.81 -60.16
N GLU A 17 -34.98 -63.22 -60.95
CA GLU A 17 -33.59 -62.76 -60.83
C GLU A 17 -33.55 -61.23 -60.77
N GLY A 18 -33.03 -60.69 -59.67
CA GLY A 18 -32.87 -59.27 -59.45
C GLY A 18 -31.62 -59.00 -58.64
N TRP A 19 -30.48 -58.93 -59.32
CA TRP A 19 -29.27 -58.33 -58.77
C TRP A 19 -29.58 -56.88 -58.36
N ALA A 20 -29.50 -56.60 -57.07
CA ALA A 20 -29.42 -55.25 -56.55
C ALA A 20 -28.22 -55.19 -55.61
N SER A 21 -27.11 -54.67 -56.13
CA SER A 21 -25.99 -54.21 -55.33
C SER A 21 -26.50 -53.22 -54.27
N PRO A 22 -26.13 -53.35 -52.99
CA PRO A 22 -26.50 -52.36 -52.00
C PRO A 22 -25.74 -51.08 -52.32
N THR A 23 -26.43 -50.11 -52.92
CA THR A 23 -25.91 -48.76 -53.04
C THR A 23 -25.91 -48.15 -51.64
N MET A 24 -24.71 -47.93 -51.11
CA MET A 24 -24.50 -47.22 -49.85
C MET A 24 -25.02 -45.78 -50.02
N ARG A 25 -26.24 -45.54 -49.56
CA ARG A 25 -26.86 -44.22 -49.53
C ARG A 25 -26.22 -43.43 -48.39
N THR A 26 -25.15 -42.69 -48.68
CA THR A 26 -24.59 -41.71 -47.75
C THR A 26 -25.63 -40.61 -47.53
N SER A 27 -26.31 -40.67 -46.38
CA SER A 27 -27.23 -39.64 -45.94
C SER A 27 -26.45 -38.35 -45.69
N ARG A 28 -26.52 -37.40 -46.64
CA ARG A 28 -26.07 -36.02 -46.46
C ARG A 28 -27.08 -35.28 -45.58
N CYS A 29 -27.17 -35.61 -44.30
CA CYS A 29 -28.04 -34.90 -43.35
C CYS A 29 -27.38 -34.71 -41.97
N THR A 30 -26.10 -34.37 -41.94
CA THR A 30 -25.37 -33.95 -40.72
C THR A 30 -24.46 -32.75 -40.96
N SER A 31 -24.16 -32.41 -42.22
CA SER A 31 -23.17 -31.40 -42.60
C SER A 31 -23.56 -29.96 -42.22
N ARG A 32 -24.85 -29.59 -42.27
CA ARG A 32 -25.29 -28.21 -41.95
C ARG A 32 -25.21 -27.90 -40.46
N TYR A 33 -25.57 -28.85 -39.60
CA TYR A 33 -25.48 -28.68 -38.14
C TYR A 33 -24.03 -28.66 -37.65
N VAL A 34 -23.17 -29.50 -38.23
CA VAL A 34 -21.73 -29.50 -37.92
C VAL A 34 -21.09 -28.19 -38.37
N ALA A 35 -21.40 -27.69 -39.57
CA ALA A 35 -20.89 -26.40 -40.04
C ALA A 35 -21.35 -25.23 -39.15
N ILE A 36 -22.62 -25.19 -38.74
CA ILE A 36 -23.15 -24.16 -37.85
C ILE A 36 -22.45 -24.20 -36.49
N LEU A 37 -22.26 -25.39 -35.91
CA LEU A 37 -21.57 -25.59 -34.62
C LEU A 37 -20.09 -25.15 -34.70
N PHE A 38 -19.38 -25.50 -35.77
CA PHE A 38 -18.00 -25.06 -35.98
C PHE A 38 -17.90 -23.55 -36.20
N THR A 39 -18.83 -22.95 -36.95
CA THR A 39 -18.86 -21.48 -37.10
C THR A 39 -19.19 -20.78 -35.79
N SER A 40 -20.14 -21.28 -34.99
CA SER A 40 -20.46 -20.68 -33.68
C SER A 40 -19.30 -20.79 -32.70
N LEU A 41 -18.56 -21.91 -32.71
CA LEU A 41 -17.38 -22.10 -31.85
C LEU A 41 -16.22 -21.20 -32.28
N MET A 42 -16.02 -20.98 -33.59
CA MET A 42 -15.06 -19.98 -34.09
C MET A 42 -15.46 -18.56 -33.72
N PHE A 43 -16.73 -18.18 -33.80
CA PHE A 43 -17.19 -16.85 -33.37
C PHE A 43 -17.08 -16.64 -31.85
N ILE A 44 -17.24 -17.69 -31.04
CA ILE A 44 -17.01 -17.67 -29.59
C ILE A 44 -15.52 -17.55 -29.24
N SER A 45 -14.61 -17.99 -30.12
CA SER A 45 -13.15 -17.85 -29.90
C SER A 45 -12.59 -16.43 -30.08
N VAL A 46 -13.41 -15.49 -30.56
CA VAL A 46 -13.02 -14.07 -30.76
C VAL A 46 -13.62 -13.15 -29.70
N LEU A 47 -14.14 -13.70 -28.60
CA LEU A 47 -14.53 -12.86 -27.46
C LEU A 47 -13.27 -12.23 -26.85
N PRO A 48 -13.22 -10.90 -26.67
CA PRO A 48 -12.11 -10.28 -25.96
C PRO A 48 -12.08 -10.83 -24.53
N THR A 49 -10.96 -11.42 -24.12
CA THR A 49 -10.71 -11.76 -22.72
C THR A 49 -10.36 -10.47 -21.99
N VAL A 50 -11.26 -9.97 -21.14
CA VAL A 50 -10.94 -8.87 -20.23
C VAL A 50 -10.11 -9.48 -19.10
N SER A 51 -8.81 -9.19 -19.08
CA SER A 51 -7.95 -9.53 -17.95
C SER A 51 -7.89 -8.34 -17.04
N ALA A 52 -8.36 -8.51 -15.81
CA ALA A 52 -8.34 -7.46 -14.82
C ALA A 52 -6.95 -7.44 -14.14
N SER A 53 -6.40 -6.25 -13.94
CA SER A 53 -5.02 -6.05 -13.48
C SER A 53 -4.99 -5.23 -12.19
N ILE A 54 -3.91 -5.35 -11.43
CA ILE A 54 -3.58 -4.42 -10.36
C ILE A 54 -2.42 -3.54 -10.81
N GLY A 55 -2.30 -2.36 -10.21
CA GLY A 55 -1.14 -1.50 -10.39
C GLY A 55 -0.97 -0.61 -9.17
N VAL A 56 0.26 -0.39 -8.74
CA VAL A 56 0.56 0.39 -7.53
C VAL A 56 1.26 1.68 -7.92
N SER A 57 0.68 2.81 -7.50
CA SER A 57 1.33 4.12 -7.57
C SER A 57 1.37 4.71 -6.18
N VAL A 58 2.52 5.25 -5.77
CA VAL A 58 2.70 5.86 -4.45
C VAL A 58 3.11 7.32 -4.64
N SER A 59 2.55 8.21 -3.83
CA SER A 59 2.95 9.61 -3.77
C SER A 59 2.95 10.09 -2.33
N SER A 60 3.58 11.24 -2.09
CA SER A 60 3.63 11.85 -0.76
C SER A 60 3.34 13.34 -0.84
N SER A 61 2.71 13.86 0.21
CA SER A 61 2.55 15.28 0.44
C SER A 61 2.84 15.62 1.91
N PRO A 62 3.86 16.46 2.19
CA PRO A 62 4.85 17.03 1.25
C PRO A 62 5.89 16.00 0.78
N MET A 63 6.76 16.36 -0.16
CA MET A 63 7.92 15.53 -0.57
C MET A 63 9.15 15.74 0.32
N ALA A 64 9.21 16.88 1.01
CA ALA A 64 10.30 17.21 1.92
C ALA A 64 9.78 18.05 3.10
N LEU A 65 10.41 17.88 4.26
CA LEU A 65 10.16 18.66 5.47
C LEU A 65 11.45 19.09 6.13
N THR A 66 11.40 20.26 6.77
CA THR A 66 12.37 20.65 7.79
C THR A 66 11.72 20.48 9.16
N VAL A 67 12.34 19.68 10.03
CA VAL A 67 11.84 19.34 11.36
C VAL A 67 12.95 19.62 12.35
N ASN A 68 12.64 20.27 13.47
CA ASN A 68 13.66 20.53 14.48
C ASN A 68 14.06 19.22 15.18
N PRO A 69 15.35 19.01 15.49
CA PRO A 69 15.80 17.93 16.36
C PRO A 69 14.94 17.81 17.62
N GLY A 70 14.49 16.60 17.98
CA GLY A 70 13.58 16.38 19.12
C GLY A 70 12.08 16.43 18.79
N GLU A 71 11.72 16.83 17.57
CA GLU A 71 10.34 16.86 17.08
C GLU A 71 10.05 15.73 16.07
N ASN A 72 8.78 15.61 15.67
CA ASN A 72 8.31 14.65 14.69
C ASN A 72 7.78 15.36 13.44
N GLY A 73 8.23 14.91 12.27
CA GLY A 73 7.64 15.24 10.98
C GLY A 73 6.53 14.26 10.60
N SER A 74 5.52 14.73 9.88
CA SER A 74 4.42 13.90 9.38
C SER A 74 4.22 14.10 7.88
N TYR A 75 4.14 13.00 7.15
CA TYR A 75 3.87 12.96 5.72
C TYR A 75 2.57 12.19 5.46
N THR A 76 1.76 12.67 4.52
CA THR A 76 0.62 11.90 4.00
C THR A 76 1.07 11.13 2.77
N ILE A 77 1.13 9.80 2.89
CA ILE A 77 1.41 8.89 1.79
C ILE A 77 0.09 8.49 1.14
N THR A 78 -0.05 8.72 -0.17
CA THR A 78 -1.21 8.28 -0.95
C THR A 78 -0.80 7.09 -1.81
N VAL A 79 -1.49 5.96 -1.62
CA VAL A 79 -1.34 4.76 -2.43
C VAL A 79 -2.55 4.62 -3.34
N SER A 80 -2.32 4.60 -4.64
CA SER A 80 -3.37 4.45 -5.65
C SER A 80 -3.27 3.10 -6.33
N ASN A 81 -4.43 2.44 -6.46
CA ASN A 81 -4.59 1.29 -7.32
C ASN A 81 -4.88 1.76 -8.75
N THR A 82 -3.91 1.65 -9.65
CA THR A 82 -4.05 2.07 -11.04
C THR A 82 -4.66 1.00 -11.94
N GLY A 83 -4.90 -0.19 -11.40
CA GLY A 83 -5.59 -1.28 -12.07
C GLY A 83 -7.10 -1.26 -11.88
N ASP A 84 -7.75 -2.33 -12.30
CA ASP A 84 -9.22 -2.47 -12.30
C ASP A 84 -9.71 -3.47 -11.24
N GLU A 85 -8.83 -4.27 -10.66
CA GLU A 85 -9.15 -5.22 -9.57
C GLU A 85 -8.84 -4.62 -8.21
N ASP A 86 -9.61 -5.00 -7.19
CA ASP A 86 -9.33 -4.65 -5.80
C ASP A 86 -8.02 -5.30 -5.31
N MET A 87 -7.18 -4.53 -4.60
CA MET A 87 -5.90 -5.01 -4.08
C MET A 87 -5.72 -4.75 -2.59
N ALA A 88 -5.07 -5.66 -1.88
CA ALA A 88 -4.58 -5.42 -0.52
C ALA A 88 -3.16 -4.87 -0.56
N VAL A 89 -2.83 -3.93 0.32
CA VAL A 89 -1.52 -3.24 0.34
C VAL A 89 -0.79 -3.51 1.65
N SER A 90 0.52 -3.75 1.55
CA SER A 90 1.45 -3.71 2.68
C SER A 90 2.47 -2.60 2.47
N LEU A 91 2.70 -1.79 3.51
CA LEU A 91 3.63 -0.67 3.49
C LEU A 91 4.86 -0.97 4.32
N THR A 92 6.03 -0.60 3.81
CA THR A 92 7.31 -0.71 4.49
C THR A 92 8.13 0.56 4.32
N THR A 93 9.02 0.85 5.27
CA THR A 93 9.93 1.99 5.23
C THR A 93 11.37 1.51 5.29
N THR A 94 12.23 2.16 4.50
CA THR A 94 13.68 1.99 4.56
C THR A 94 14.34 3.36 4.62
N GLN A 95 15.29 3.54 5.53
CA GLN A 95 16.07 4.77 5.66
C GLN A 95 17.44 4.58 5.00
N ALA A 96 18.03 5.67 4.51
CA ALA A 96 19.42 5.64 4.04
C ALA A 96 20.40 5.28 5.18
N GLN A 97 21.59 4.78 4.82
CA GLN A 97 22.58 4.26 5.77
C GLN A 97 23.13 5.31 6.75
N ASP A 98 23.09 6.57 6.35
CA ASP A 98 23.64 7.74 7.05
C ASP A 98 22.61 8.52 7.88
N CYS A 99 21.35 8.04 7.95
CA CYS A 99 20.25 8.62 8.71
C CYS A 99 20.37 8.46 10.25
N THR A 100 21.50 8.88 10.83
CA THR A 100 21.71 8.81 12.28
C THR A 100 20.76 9.75 13.00
N GLY A 101 20.00 9.23 13.97
CA GLY A 101 19.05 10.03 14.74
C GLY A 101 17.67 10.22 14.10
N TYR A 102 17.38 9.52 13.00
CA TYR A 102 16.06 9.50 12.34
C TYR A 102 15.39 8.14 12.54
N THR A 103 14.10 8.14 12.89
CA THR A 103 13.29 6.93 12.99
C THR A 103 11.98 7.10 12.25
N SER A 104 11.73 6.25 11.27
CA SER A 104 10.55 6.33 10.40
C SER A 104 9.54 5.22 10.70
N THR A 105 8.28 5.60 10.95
CA THR A 105 7.16 4.67 11.20
C THR A 105 6.00 4.98 10.27
N ILE A 106 5.46 3.96 9.59
CA ILE A 106 4.36 4.08 8.62
C ILE A 106 3.12 3.33 9.12
N GLU A 107 1.97 3.97 9.07
CA GLU A 107 0.68 3.32 9.32
C GLU A 107 0.33 2.36 8.17
N GLN A 108 -0.33 1.25 8.48
CA GLN A 108 -0.83 0.34 7.45
C GLN A 108 -2.22 0.76 6.98
N ILE A 109 -2.50 0.57 5.69
CA ILE A 109 -3.84 0.78 5.13
C ILE A 109 -4.69 -0.45 5.46
N PRO A 110 -5.80 -0.29 6.20
CA PRO A 110 -6.67 -1.42 6.49
C PRO A 110 -7.53 -1.80 5.27
N GLY A 111 -7.68 -3.10 5.03
CA GLY A 111 -8.59 -3.60 3.99
C GLY A 111 -8.02 -3.58 2.58
N GLN A 112 -8.89 -3.39 1.59
CA GLN A 112 -8.56 -3.41 0.17
C GLN A 112 -8.80 -2.02 -0.46
N ILE A 113 -7.99 -1.69 -1.45
CA ILE A 113 -8.16 -0.51 -2.30
C ILE A 113 -8.80 -0.96 -3.59
N SER A 114 -9.99 -0.44 -3.89
CA SER A 114 -10.69 -0.78 -5.12
C SER A 114 -9.91 -0.37 -6.37
N GLY A 115 -10.18 -1.05 -7.50
CA GLY A 115 -9.64 -0.65 -8.80
C GLY A 115 -9.89 0.83 -9.12
N GLY A 116 -8.85 1.55 -9.55
CA GLY A 116 -8.88 3.00 -9.76
C GLY A 116 -8.97 3.85 -8.48
N GLY A 117 -9.06 3.24 -7.30
CA GLY A 117 -9.18 3.92 -6.02
C GLY A 117 -7.83 4.33 -5.41
N SER A 118 -7.89 5.05 -4.30
CA SER A 118 -6.70 5.45 -3.55
C SER A 118 -7.01 5.56 -2.07
N GLU A 119 -6.04 5.20 -1.24
CA GLU A 119 -6.10 5.33 0.21
C GLU A 119 -4.85 6.04 0.74
N THR A 120 -4.96 6.63 1.93
CA THR A 120 -3.86 7.40 2.54
C THR A 120 -3.36 6.73 3.82
N ALA A 121 -2.06 6.83 4.06
CA ALA A 121 -1.41 6.41 5.30
C ALA A 121 -0.48 7.52 5.83
N THR A 122 -0.32 7.58 7.14
CA THR A 122 0.57 8.56 7.77
C THR A 122 1.97 7.96 7.94
N LEU A 123 2.98 8.63 7.40
CA LEU A 123 4.39 8.39 7.73
C LEU A 123 4.83 9.41 8.78
N THR A 124 5.33 8.93 9.92
CA THR A 124 5.94 9.76 10.96
C THR A 124 7.45 9.56 10.96
N VAL A 125 8.20 10.65 10.89
CA VAL A 125 9.67 10.64 11.01
C VAL A 125 10.05 11.39 12.29
N ALA A 126 10.56 10.65 13.28
CA ALA A 126 11.01 11.20 14.55
C ALA A 126 12.50 11.53 14.50
N LEU A 127 12.86 12.74 14.93
CA LEU A 127 14.25 13.19 15.01
C LEU A 127 14.71 13.20 16.46
N THR A 128 15.86 12.60 16.74
CA THR A 128 16.55 12.76 18.03
C THR A 128 17.15 14.17 18.15
N GLN A 129 17.54 14.57 19.36
CA GLN A 129 18.12 15.91 19.63
C GLN A 129 19.46 16.19 18.94
N ASN A 130 20.10 15.14 18.44
CA ASN A 130 21.41 15.18 17.78
C ASN A 130 21.31 14.62 16.36
N ALA A 131 20.10 14.65 15.77
CA ALA A 131 19.91 14.48 14.34
C ALA A 131 20.48 15.71 13.62
N GLU A 132 21.25 15.47 12.57
CA GLU A 132 21.88 16.49 11.73
C GLU A 132 21.62 16.16 10.26
N ASP A 133 21.92 17.12 9.38
CA ASP A 133 21.78 16.98 7.93
C ASP A 133 20.37 16.59 7.47
N SER A 134 20.27 15.90 6.33
CA SER A 134 19.02 15.41 5.76
C SER A 134 19.03 13.90 5.63
N CYS A 135 17.91 13.28 5.97
CA CYS A 135 17.70 11.85 5.79
C CYS A 135 16.63 11.60 4.72
N GLU A 136 16.94 10.69 3.78
CA GLU A 136 15.96 10.15 2.85
C GLU A 136 15.31 8.89 3.42
N THR A 137 13.98 8.85 3.34
CA THR A 137 13.17 7.68 3.69
C THR A 137 12.41 7.21 2.47
N THR A 138 12.63 5.96 2.07
CA THR A 138 11.88 5.30 1.01
C THR A 138 10.69 4.57 1.64
N VAL A 139 9.48 4.88 1.16
CA VAL A 139 8.26 4.12 1.48
C VAL A 139 7.95 3.22 0.31
N THR A 140 7.87 1.92 0.54
CA THR A 140 7.49 0.94 -0.49
C THR A 140 6.12 0.37 -0.18
N ALA A 141 5.20 0.46 -1.14
CA ALA A 141 3.90 -0.20 -1.12
C ALA A 141 3.96 -1.46 -1.99
N THR A 142 3.47 -2.58 -1.46
CA THR A 142 3.30 -3.83 -2.22
C THR A 142 1.82 -4.19 -2.26
N GLY A 143 1.25 -4.16 -3.45
CA GLY A 143 -0.13 -4.55 -3.75
C GLY A 143 -0.22 -6.03 -4.09
N THR A 144 -1.26 -6.70 -3.61
CA THR A 144 -1.52 -8.11 -3.89
C THR A 144 -3.00 -8.35 -4.20
N ALA A 145 -3.27 -9.24 -5.16
CA ALA A 145 -4.61 -9.72 -5.49
C ALA A 145 -4.55 -11.22 -5.86
N PRO A 146 -5.66 -11.98 -5.72
CA PRO A 146 -5.63 -13.45 -5.80
C PRO A 146 -5.18 -14.04 -7.15
N LEU A 147 -5.43 -13.35 -8.26
CA LEU A 147 -5.15 -13.84 -9.62
C LEU A 147 -4.05 -13.04 -10.34
N ASN A 148 -3.37 -12.14 -9.62
CA ASN A 148 -2.39 -11.23 -10.17
C ASN A 148 -1.04 -11.46 -9.46
N ALA A 149 0.05 -11.22 -10.19
CA ALA A 149 1.35 -11.12 -9.54
C ALA A 149 1.35 -9.90 -8.60
N PRO A 150 2.10 -9.94 -7.48
CA PRO A 150 2.30 -8.75 -6.66
C PRO A 150 2.92 -7.62 -7.48
N GLU A 151 2.44 -6.41 -7.24
CA GLU A 151 2.97 -5.18 -7.83
C GLU A 151 3.52 -4.28 -6.72
N SER A 152 4.53 -3.47 -7.04
CA SER A 152 5.17 -2.59 -6.06
C SER A 152 5.37 -1.20 -6.63
N GLY A 153 5.28 -0.21 -5.76
CA GLY A 153 5.65 1.17 -6.05
C GLY A 153 6.27 1.81 -4.82
N ASP A 154 7.06 2.85 -5.02
CA ASP A 154 7.75 3.54 -3.94
C ASP A 154 7.73 5.06 -4.10
N VAL A 155 7.95 5.74 -2.99
CA VAL A 155 8.19 7.18 -2.94
C VAL A 155 9.30 7.47 -1.93
N ILE A 156 10.17 8.40 -2.28
CA ILE A 156 11.26 8.88 -1.42
C ILE A 156 10.86 10.24 -0.87
N VAL A 157 10.93 10.40 0.45
CA VAL A 157 10.75 11.70 1.12
C VAL A 157 12.04 12.13 1.80
N THR A 158 12.29 13.44 1.85
CA THR A 158 13.50 14.00 2.46
C THR A 158 13.15 14.78 3.74
N THR A 159 13.69 14.36 4.88
CA THR A 159 13.53 15.08 6.15
C THR A 159 14.85 15.71 6.55
N THR A 160 14.88 17.04 6.67
CA THR A 160 16.07 17.81 7.05
C THR A 160 15.95 18.27 8.49
N ALA A 161 17.02 18.10 9.28
CA ALA A 161 17.10 18.70 10.60
C ALA A 161 17.11 20.23 10.48
N GLY A 162 16.22 20.88 11.21
CA GLY A 162 16.19 22.34 11.34
C GLY A 162 17.34 22.88 12.18
N ASP A 163 17.52 24.20 12.14
CA ASP A 163 18.45 24.94 13.02
C ASP A 163 17.88 25.21 14.42
N GLY A 164 16.57 25.00 14.59
CA GLY A 164 15.92 25.05 15.89
C GLY A 164 16.37 23.89 16.75
N SER A 165 16.91 24.19 17.93
CA SER A 165 16.99 23.19 18.99
C SER A 165 15.54 22.86 19.40
N GLY A 166 15.00 21.71 19.01
CA GLY A 166 13.85 21.13 19.73
C GLY A 166 14.28 20.53 21.08
N GLY A 167 15.52 20.81 21.51
CA GLY A 167 15.87 20.92 22.92
C GLY A 167 14.99 21.98 23.59
N ALA A 168 14.51 21.66 24.79
CA ALA A 168 13.75 22.61 25.60
C ALA A 168 14.46 23.96 25.63
N ILE A 169 13.72 25.05 25.39
CA ILE A 169 14.27 26.38 25.55
C ILE A 169 14.74 26.48 27.00
N THR A 170 16.04 26.66 27.20
CA THR A 170 16.64 26.88 28.51
C THR A 170 16.89 28.37 28.68
N GLY A 171 16.66 28.89 29.89
CA GLY A 171 16.70 30.32 30.12
C GLY A 171 16.58 30.66 31.60
N VAL A 172 17.53 31.45 32.10
CA VAL A 172 17.52 31.96 33.47
C VAL A 172 17.67 33.47 33.42
N ASP A 173 16.72 34.17 34.02
CA ASP A 173 16.82 35.61 34.26
C ASP A 173 17.06 35.89 35.75
N LEU A 174 17.96 36.83 36.00
CA LEU A 174 18.33 37.27 37.34
C LEU A 174 18.05 38.76 37.47
N SER A 175 17.16 39.12 38.39
CA SER A 175 16.83 40.51 38.67
C SER A 175 16.90 40.84 40.16
N ALA A 176 17.26 42.08 40.47
CA ALA A 176 17.28 42.61 41.84
C ALA A 176 16.70 44.02 41.85
N ALA A 177 15.73 44.28 42.72
CA ALA A 177 15.02 45.56 42.75
C ALA A 177 15.90 46.76 43.16
N ASN A 178 17.04 46.51 43.83
CA ASN A 178 18.04 47.52 44.20
C ASN A 178 19.42 46.84 44.33
N PRO A 179 20.17 46.66 43.23
CA PRO A 179 21.44 45.94 43.24
C PRO A 179 22.53 46.73 43.99
N ASP A 180 22.45 48.06 43.97
CA ASP A 180 23.40 48.94 44.64
C ASP A 180 23.01 49.16 46.10
N ARG A 181 23.87 48.71 47.01
CA ARG A 181 23.71 48.88 48.46
C ARG A 181 25.04 49.29 49.08
N THR A 182 25.00 50.30 49.95
CA THR A 182 26.18 50.73 50.73
C THR A 182 26.14 50.12 52.12
N PHE A 183 27.21 49.42 52.51
CA PHE A 183 27.36 48.86 53.85
C PHE A 183 27.89 49.94 54.81
N ASN A 184 27.10 50.30 55.82
CA ASN A 184 27.43 51.35 56.79
C ASN A 184 27.82 50.80 58.17
N GLY A 185 28.33 49.56 58.24
CA GLY A 185 29.00 49.02 59.44
C GLY A 185 28.11 48.51 60.57
N ASN A 186 26.88 49.02 60.70
CA ASN A 186 26.05 48.72 61.89
C ASN A 186 24.98 47.64 61.67
N ASN A 187 24.62 47.33 60.42
CA ASN A 187 23.60 46.33 60.09
C ASN A 187 24.02 45.47 58.90
N PRO A 188 23.74 44.16 58.89
CA PRO A 188 23.92 43.33 57.72
C PRO A 188 23.06 43.86 56.56
N VAL A 189 23.64 43.91 55.36
CA VAL A 189 22.94 44.29 54.13
C VAL A 189 22.38 43.03 53.51
N THR A 190 21.06 42.99 53.30
CA THR A 190 20.37 41.90 52.62
C THR A 190 19.93 42.36 51.24
N TRP A 191 20.15 41.52 50.24
CA TRP A 191 19.59 41.66 48.90
C TRP A 191 18.65 40.50 48.60
N THR A 192 17.60 40.80 47.85
CA THR A 192 16.72 39.79 47.26
C THR A 192 17.07 39.70 45.79
N VAL A 193 17.43 38.50 45.34
CA VAL A 193 17.60 38.17 43.93
C VAL A 193 16.39 37.34 43.52
N ASN A 194 15.68 37.80 42.51
CA ASN A 194 14.65 37.01 41.86
C ASN A 194 15.33 36.15 40.78
N VAL A 195 15.09 34.85 40.85
CA VAL A 195 15.56 33.89 39.86
C VAL A 195 14.33 33.40 39.13
N GLU A 196 14.24 33.73 37.84
CA GLU A 196 13.15 33.30 36.99
C GLU A 196 13.68 32.32 35.95
N ASN A 197 13.09 31.13 35.93
CA ASN A 197 13.27 30.21 34.83
C ASN A 197 12.40 30.69 33.66
N THR A 198 13.04 31.26 32.64
CA THR A 198 12.39 31.73 31.41
C THR A 198 12.33 30.63 30.34
N GLY A 199 12.87 29.45 30.66
CA GLY A 199 12.83 28.25 29.82
C GLY A 199 11.51 27.46 29.92
N GLN A 200 11.42 26.43 29.06
CA GLN A 200 10.27 25.53 28.94
C GLN A 200 10.38 24.27 29.82
N THR A 201 11.56 23.98 30.36
CA THR A 201 11.79 22.82 31.24
C THR A 201 12.15 23.24 32.65
N ASN A 202 11.88 22.35 33.60
CA ASN A 202 12.29 22.56 34.99
C ASN A 202 13.82 22.47 35.10
N GLU A 203 14.47 23.52 35.60
CA GLU A 203 15.93 23.60 35.68
C GLU A 203 16.43 23.58 37.13
N THR A 204 17.64 23.04 37.33
CA THR A 204 18.39 23.18 38.59
C THR A 204 19.38 24.32 38.45
N ILE A 205 19.14 25.43 39.14
CA ILE A 205 19.94 26.64 39.03
C ILE A 205 20.96 26.66 40.18
N GLN A 206 22.25 26.77 39.85
CA GLN A 206 23.32 27.00 40.82
C GLN A 206 23.73 28.46 40.82
N LEU A 207 23.63 29.11 41.98
CA LEU A 207 24.08 30.49 42.18
C LEU A 207 25.45 30.48 42.87
N SER A 208 26.41 31.22 42.32
CA SER A 208 27.71 31.47 42.94
C SER A 208 27.88 32.97 43.22
N PHE A 209 28.50 33.29 44.36
CA PHE A 209 28.84 34.66 44.73
C PHE A 209 30.35 34.84 44.67
N GLU A 210 30.81 35.90 44.02
CA GLU A 210 32.22 36.27 43.95
C GLU A 210 32.38 37.70 44.45
N SER A 211 33.28 37.91 45.42
CA SER A 211 33.65 39.24 45.90
C SER A 211 34.85 39.74 45.09
N ASN A 212 34.72 40.90 44.47
CA ASN A 212 35.82 41.60 43.80
C ASN A 212 36.61 42.45 44.81
#